data_AF-A0A397CDF4-F1
#
_entry.id   AF-A0A397CDF4-F1
#
_cell.length_a   1.000
_cell.length_b   1.000
_cell.length_c   1.000
_cell.angle_alpha   90.00
_cell.angle_beta   90.00
_cell.angle_gamma   90.00
#
_symmetry.space_group_name_H-M   'P 1'
#
loop_
_entity.id
_entity.type
_entity.pdbx_description
1 polymer ?
#
loop_
_entity_poly.entity_id
_entity_poly.type
_entity_poly.pdbx_seq_one_letter_code
_entity_poly.pdbx_strand_id
1 'polypeptide(L)'
;MYPISLKLEALGLLEFMSDYKVAEKLVIPRRTIRNWTKQRFELLAYEGNKKRMKIEPGRRREAFPDPPGLVDFINQLRDAERALTMLHLITWINQREWLLAYLATKQPGNGYKSVHQLL
;
A
#
# COMPACT_ATOMS: atom_id res chain seq x y z
N MET A 1 3.76 15.65 1.35
CA MET A 1 4.18 14.49 0.51
C MET A 1 4.67 15.07 -0.82
N TYR A 2 5.76 14.56 -1.42
CA TYR A 2 6.46 15.26 -2.52
C TYR A 2 6.50 14.41 -3.80
N PRO A 3 6.37 15.01 -5.00
CA PRO A 3 6.42 14.28 -6.28
C PRO A 3 7.84 13.77 -6.55
N ILE A 4 7.96 12.67 -7.30
CA ILE A 4 9.25 12.06 -7.64
C ILE A 4 10.13 13.04 -8.41
N SER A 5 9.56 13.90 -9.26
CA SER A 5 10.31 14.96 -9.95
C SER A 5 11.09 15.86 -8.99
N LEU A 6 10.47 16.30 -7.89
CA LEU A 6 11.11 17.15 -6.89
C LEU A 6 12.15 16.39 -6.07
N LYS A 7 11.93 15.10 -5.82
CA LYS A 7 12.94 14.25 -5.18
C LYS A 7 14.18 14.10 -6.06
N LEU A 8 13.99 13.93 -7.37
CA LEU A 8 15.07 13.84 -8.35
C LEU A 8 15.83 15.16 -8.48
N GLU A 9 15.11 16.29 -8.50
CA GLU A 9 15.73 17.63 -8.46
C GLU A 9 16.61 17.80 -7.21
N ALA A 10 16.10 17.42 -6.04
CA ALA A 10 16.87 17.46 -4.80
C ALA A 10 18.14 16.59 -4.87
N LEU A 11 18.04 15.40 -5.47
CA LEU A 11 19.19 14.50 -5.66
C LEU A 11 20.23 15.09 -6.63
N GLY A 12 19.80 15.76 -7.70
CA GLY A 12 20.70 16.46 -8.62
C GLY A 12 21.42 17.64 -7.95
N LEU A 13 20.73 18.41 -7.11
CA LEU A 13 21.35 19.49 -6.35
C LEU A 13 22.40 18.97 -5.35
N LEU A 14 22.17 17.79 -4.75
CA LEU A 14 23.12 17.16 -3.82
C LEU A 14 24.48 16.81 -4.45
N GLU A 15 24.59 16.78 -5.79
CA GLU A 15 25.88 16.58 -6.47
C GLU A 15 26.79 17.81 -6.38
N PHE A 16 26.21 18.99 -6.15
CA PHE A 16 26.93 20.27 -6.15
C PHE A 16 26.91 21.00 -4.80
N MET A 17 25.98 20.66 -3.90
CA MET A 17 25.85 21.33 -2.60
C MET A 17 25.44 20.39 -1.46
N SER A 18 25.69 20.83 -0.23
CA SER A 18 25.36 20.05 0.97
C SER A 18 23.85 19.95 1.20
N ASP A 19 23.43 18.90 1.92
CA ASP A 19 22.04 18.64 2.28
C ASP A 19 21.36 19.81 3.01
N TYR A 20 22.11 20.59 3.79
CA TYR A 20 21.63 21.83 4.42
C TYR A 20 21.24 22.90 3.38
N LYS A 21 22.11 23.14 2.39
CA LYS A 21 21.84 24.15 1.33
C LYS A 21 20.69 23.71 0.42
N VAL A 22 20.59 22.42 0.10
CA VAL A 22 19.44 21.88 -0.66
C VAL A 22 18.14 22.05 0.12
N ALA A 23 18.16 21.77 1.43
CA ALA A 23 17.00 21.91 2.30
C ALA A 23 16.50 23.36 2.37
N GLU A 24 17.41 24.32 2.52
CA GLU A 24 17.10 25.75 2.50
C GLU A 24 16.54 26.20 1.14
N LYS A 25 17.20 25.82 0.05
CA LYS A 25 16.79 26.20 -1.32
C LYS A 25 15.41 25.68 -1.70
N LEU A 26 15.10 24.44 -1.34
CA LEU A 26 13.80 23.81 -1.67
C LEU A 26 12.73 24.07 -0.60
N VAL A 27 13.09 24.68 0.53
CA VAL A 27 12.22 24.85 1.70
C VAL A 27 11.68 23.50 2.19
N ILE A 28 12.55 22.49 2.23
CA ILE A 28 12.22 21.10 2.63
C ILE A 28 13.05 20.71 3.85
N PRO A 29 12.46 20.08 4.87
CA PRO A 29 13.23 19.64 6.03
C PRO A 29 14.43 18.77 5.65
N ARG A 30 15.61 19.08 6.20
CA ARG A 30 16.87 18.35 5.94
C ARG A 30 16.75 16.84 6.15
N ARG A 31 15.95 16.41 7.13
CA ARG A 31 15.64 14.98 7.38
C ARG A 31 14.98 14.31 6.18
N THR A 32 14.09 15.02 5.47
CA THR A 32 13.42 14.52 4.27
C THR A 32 14.40 14.34 3.12
N ILE A 33 15.30 15.32 2.91
CA ILE A 33 16.36 15.24 1.89
C ILE A 33 17.23 13.99 2.13
N ARG A 34 17.69 13.79 3.37
CA ARG A 34 18.49 12.61 3.75
C ARG A 34 17.75 11.28 3.51
N ASN A 35 16.45 11.24 3.77
CA ASN A 35 15.65 10.04 3.50
C ASN A 35 15.57 9.75 2.00
N TRP A 36 15.51 10.76 1.14
CA TRP A 36 15.57 10.54 -0.32
C TRP A 36 16.94 10.09 -0.79
N THR A 37 18.02 10.58 -0.19
CA THR A 37 19.37 10.08 -0.46
C THR A 37 19.49 8.59 -0.16
N LYS A 38 18.86 8.10 0.92
CA LYS A 38 18.81 6.65 1.22
C LYS A 38 18.05 5.85 0.15
N GLN A 39 17.07 6.46 -0.51
CA GLN A 39 16.27 5.88 -1.61
C GLN A 39 16.81 6.26 -3.00
N ARG A 40 18.04 6.79 -3.10
CA ARG A 40 18.59 7.36 -4.34
C ARG A 40 18.52 6.40 -5.51
N PHE A 41 18.93 5.15 -5.31
CA PHE A 41 18.95 4.15 -6.39
C PHE A 41 17.55 3.86 -6.94
N GLU A 42 16.56 3.67 -6.07
CA GLU A 42 15.17 3.44 -6.47
C GLU A 42 14.58 4.67 -7.20
N LEU A 43 14.90 5.88 -6.71
CA LEU A 43 14.42 7.13 -7.31
C LEU A 43 15.02 7.35 -8.70
N LEU A 44 16.32 7.10 -8.87
CA LEU A 44 17.01 7.24 -10.15
C LEU A 44 16.60 6.18 -11.17
N ALA A 45 16.31 4.96 -10.73
CA ALA A 45 15.82 3.89 -11.60
C ALA A 45 14.33 4.02 -11.96
N TYR A 46 13.61 5.03 -11.44
CA TYR A 46 12.18 5.18 -11.67
C TYR A 46 11.85 5.77 -13.05
N GLU A 47 11.34 4.93 -13.95
CA GLU A 47 10.92 5.30 -15.30
C GLU A 47 9.43 5.70 -15.42
N GLY A 48 8.67 5.61 -14.33
CA GLY A 48 7.23 5.90 -14.34
C GLY A 48 6.89 7.40 -14.35
N ASN A 49 5.60 7.70 -14.14
CA ASN A 49 5.11 9.08 -14.09
C ASN A 49 5.67 9.85 -12.89
N LYS A 50 6.61 10.76 -13.13
CA LYS A 50 7.32 11.57 -12.11
C LYS A 50 6.43 12.54 -11.33
N LYS A 51 5.19 12.80 -11.77
CA LYS A 51 4.18 13.55 -10.99
C LYS A 51 3.66 12.74 -9.80
N ARG A 52 3.83 11.41 -9.79
CA ARG A 52 3.47 10.57 -8.65
C ARG A 52 4.35 10.87 -7.45
N MET A 53 3.82 10.63 -6.26
CA MET A 53 4.52 10.88 -5.00
C MET A 53 5.27 9.65 -4.45
N LYS A 54 4.94 8.45 -4.94
CA LYS A 54 5.53 7.16 -4.53
C LYS A 54 6.03 6.41 -5.77
N ILE A 55 7.17 5.74 -5.63
CA ILE A 55 7.80 4.89 -6.66
C ILE A 55 6.85 3.74 -6.98
N GLU A 56 6.53 2.94 -5.96
CA GLU A 56 5.38 2.03 -6.04
C GLU A 56 4.10 2.79 -5.68
N PRO A 57 3.08 2.83 -6.56
CA PRO A 57 1.74 3.11 -6.09
C PRO A 57 1.44 2.09 -4.98
N GLY A 58 0.90 2.53 -3.84
CA GLY A 58 0.45 1.58 -2.83
C GLY A 58 -0.44 0.53 -3.50
N ARG A 59 -0.29 -0.76 -3.14
CA ARG A 59 -1.11 -1.82 -3.74
C ARG A 59 -2.57 -1.38 -3.70
N ARG A 60 -3.23 -1.40 -4.86
CA ARG A 60 -4.69 -1.21 -4.91
C ARG A 60 -5.29 -2.27 -4.00
N ARG A 61 -6.20 -1.85 -3.10
CA ARG A 61 -6.99 -2.81 -2.32
C ARG A 61 -7.68 -3.72 -3.31
N GLU A 62 -7.53 -5.01 -3.10
CA GLU A 62 -8.18 -5.99 -3.96
C GLU A 62 -9.69 -5.93 -3.73
N ALA A 63 -10.46 -6.16 -4.78
CA ALA A 63 -11.90 -6.24 -4.66
C ALA A 63 -12.26 -7.52 -3.90
N PHE A 64 -13.23 -7.41 -2.97
CA PHE A 64 -13.75 -8.58 -2.28
C PHE A 64 -14.51 -9.47 -3.29
N PRO A 65 -14.25 -10.80 -3.37
CA PRO A 65 -14.81 -11.64 -4.43
C PRO A 65 -16.33 -11.84 -4.39
N ASP A 66 -16.94 -11.79 -3.20
CA ASP A 66 -18.40 -11.94 -3.01
C ASP A 66 -18.96 -10.89 -2.03
N PRO A 67 -19.11 -9.62 -2.47
CA PRO A 67 -19.66 -8.57 -1.62
C PRO A 67 -21.11 -8.83 -1.18
N PRO A 68 -22.05 -9.30 -2.04
CA PRO A 68 -23.42 -9.59 -1.63
C PRO A 68 -23.48 -10.64 -0.52
N GLY A 69 -22.78 -11.78 -0.68
CA GLY A 69 -22.78 -12.83 0.33
C GLY A 69 -22.22 -12.36 1.67
N LEU A 70 -21.23 -11.46 1.66
CA LEU A 70 -20.66 -10.88 2.87
C LEU A 70 -21.68 -9.97 3.59
N VAL A 71 -22.39 -9.13 2.83
CA VAL A 71 -23.43 -8.25 3.38
C VAL A 71 -24.56 -9.07 3.98
N ASP A 72 -25.03 -10.11 3.28
CA ASP A 72 -26.08 -11.00 3.77
C ASP A 72 -25.66 -11.69 5.07
N PHE A 73 -24.43 -12.20 5.14
CA PHE A 73 -23.89 -12.81 6.37
C PHE A 73 -23.81 -11.82 7.54
N ILE A 74 -23.34 -10.59 7.29
CA ILE A 74 -23.27 -9.54 8.32
C ILE A 74 -24.67 -9.19 8.83
N ASN A 75 -25.66 -9.08 7.93
CA ASN A 75 -27.04 -8.80 8.30
C ASN A 75 -27.62 -9.93 9.14
N GLN A 76 -27.46 -11.20 8.73
CA GLN A 76 -27.91 -12.37 9.50
C GLN A 76 -27.31 -12.42 10.92
N LEU A 77 -26.03 -12.09 11.07
CA LEU A 77 -25.39 -12.03 12.39
C LEU A 77 -25.97 -10.93 13.28
N ARG A 78 -26.27 -9.77 12.69
CA ARG A 78 -26.88 -8.64 13.39
C ARG A 78 -28.33 -8.94 13.77
N ASP A 79 -29.09 -9.56 12.89
CA ASP A 79 -30.47 -9.99 13.14
C ASP A 79 -30.54 -11.05 14.25
N ALA A 80 -29.50 -11.87 14.37
CA ALA A 80 -29.35 -12.82 15.48
C ALA A 80 -28.82 -12.19 16.78
N GLU A 81 -28.74 -10.86 16.87
CA GLU A 81 -28.18 -10.07 17.99
C GLU A 81 -26.75 -10.48 18.40
N ARG A 82 -25.98 -11.07 17.48
CA ARG A 82 -24.60 -11.50 17.74
C ARG A 82 -23.63 -10.38 17.40
N ALA A 83 -22.62 -10.20 18.26
CA ALA A 83 -21.50 -9.32 17.94
C ALA A 83 -20.77 -9.81 16.69
N LEU A 84 -20.62 -8.93 15.69
CA LEU A 84 -19.76 -9.18 14.54
C LEU A 84 -18.29 -9.12 14.98
N THR A 85 -17.57 -10.22 14.84
CA THR A 85 -16.15 -10.32 15.21
C THR A 85 -15.32 -10.71 14.01
N MET A 86 -14.01 -10.44 14.06
CA MET A 86 -13.06 -10.91 13.05
C MET A 86 -13.09 -12.43 12.89
N LEU A 87 -13.34 -13.18 13.98
CA LEU A 87 -13.47 -14.63 13.92
C LEU A 87 -14.66 -15.04 13.03
N HIS A 88 -15.82 -14.40 13.19
CA HIS A 88 -16.99 -14.69 12.36
C HIS A 88 -16.71 -14.48 10.86
N LEU A 89 -16.02 -13.38 10.52
CA LEU A 89 -15.64 -13.07 9.15
C LEU A 89 -14.65 -14.10 8.58
N ILE A 90 -13.62 -14.48 9.35
CA ILE A 90 -12.64 -15.49 8.93
C ILE A 90 -13.31 -16.86 8.76
N THR A 91 -14.15 -17.28 9.70
CA THR A 91 -14.91 -18.54 9.59
C THR A 91 -15.81 -18.55 8.37
N TRP A 92 -16.48 -17.45 8.07
CA TRP A 92 -17.34 -17.35 6.89
C TRP A 92 -16.54 -17.41 5.59
N ILE A 93 -15.41 -16.70 5.49
CA ILE A 93 -14.50 -16.73 4.33
C ILE A 93 -13.93 -18.14 4.11
N ASN A 94 -13.51 -18.83 5.19
CA ASN A 94 -12.93 -20.17 5.11
C ASN A 94 -13.87 -21.22 4.49
N GLN A 95 -15.18 -20.95 4.47
CA GLN A 95 -16.21 -21.82 3.90
C GLN A 95 -16.60 -21.44 2.46
N ARG A 96 -15.93 -20.46 1.84
CA ARG A 96 -16.29 -20.00 0.49
C ARG A 96 -15.52 -20.75 -0.58
N GLU A 97 -16.23 -21.25 -1.58
CA GLU A 97 -15.65 -21.91 -2.77
C GLU A 97 -14.63 -21.00 -3.50
N TRP A 98 -14.89 -19.69 -3.52
CA TRP A 98 -13.97 -18.74 -4.17
C TRP A 98 -12.62 -18.61 -3.47
N LEU A 99 -12.48 -19.02 -2.19
CA LEU A 99 -11.24 -18.82 -1.43
C LEU A 99 -10.06 -19.57 -2.03
N LEU A 100 -10.25 -20.82 -2.46
CA LEU A 100 -9.18 -21.61 -3.08
C LEU A 100 -8.75 -21.01 -4.42
N ALA A 101 -9.72 -20.61 -5.24
CA ALA A 101 -9.45 -19.91 -6.50
C ALA A 101 -8.71 -18.58 -6.26
N TYR A 102 -9.11 -17.82 -5.24
CA TYR A 102 -8.44 -16.59 -4.84
C TYR A 102 -6.99 -16.84 -4.41
N LEU A 103 -6.76 -17.81 -3.52
CA LEU A 103 -5.42 -18.15 -3.03
C LEU A 103 -4.50 -18.68 -4.13
N ALA A 104 -5.05 -19.38 -5.13
CA ALA A 104 -4.29 -19.86 -6.29
C ALA A 104 -3.70 -18.71 -7.14
N THR A 105 -4.30 -17.50 -7.09
CA THR A 105 -3.74 -16.31 -7.75
C THR A 105 -2.59 -15.65 -6.99
N LYS A 106 -2.33 -16.08 -5.74
CA LYS A 106 -1.35 -15.43 -4.85
C LYS A 106 0.00 -16.14 -4.89
N GLN A 107 1.05 -15.37 -4.63
CA GLN A 107 2.38 -15.94 -4.46
C GLN A 107 2.38 -16.96 -3.30
N PRO A 108 3.09 -18.10 -3.44
CA PRO A 108 3.24 -19.07 -2.37
C PRO A 108 3.71 -18.41 -1.07
N GLY A 109 3.12 -18.81 0.06
CA GLY A 109 3.43 -18.24 1.39
C GLY A 109 2.75 -16.91 1.72
N ASN A 110 2.11 -16.22 0.76
CA ASN A 110 1.41 -14.95 1.00
C ASN A 110 -0.11 -15.10 1.22
N GLY A 111 -0.64 -16.32 1.29
CA GLY A 111 -2.08 -16.58 1.39
C GLY A 111 -2.75 -15.87 2.56
N TYR A 112 -2.21 -16.05 3.78
CA TYR A 112 -2.72 -15.40 4.99
C TYR A 112 -2.75 -13.87 4.88
N LYS A 113 -1.64 -13.27 4.43
CA LYS A 113 -1.54 -11.82 4.23
C LYS A 113 -2.54 -11.31 3.19
N SER A 114 -2.80 -12.10 2.15
CA SER A 114 -3.74 -11.74 1.09
C SER A 114 -5.19 -11.80 1.57
N VAL A 115 -5.56 -12.77 2.40
CA VAL A 115 -6.91 -12.84 3.01
C VAL A 115 -7.10 -11.71 4.02
N HIS A 116 -6.09 -11.43 4.85
CA HIS A 116 -6.14 -10.31 5.79
C HIS A 116 -6.28 -8.95 5.06
N GLN A 117 -5.82 -8.83 3.80
CA GLN A 117 -6.00 -7.60 3.02
C GLN A 117 -7.40 -7.42 2.42
N LEU A 118 -8.24 -8.46 2.45
CA LEU A 118 -9.65 -8.40 2.01
C LEU A 118 -10.60 -7.88 3.09
N LEU A 119 -10.19 -7.96 4.37
CA LEU A 119 -10.95 -7.54 5.55
C LEU A 119 -10.49 -6.15 6.02
#